data_AF-A0A930UD73-F1
#
_entry.id   AF-A0A930UD73-F1
#
_cell.length_a   1.000
_cell.length_b   1.000
_cell.length_c   1.000
_cell.angle_alpha   90.00
_cell.angle_beta   90.00
_cell.angle_gamma   90.00
#
_symmetry.space_group_name_H-M   'P 1'
#
loop_
_entity.id
_entity.type
_entity.pdbx_description
1 polymer ?
#
loop_
_entity_poly.entity_id
_entity_poly.type
_entity_poly.pdbx_seq_one_letter_code
_entity_poly.pdbx_strand_id
1 'polypeptide(L)' 'AAAARHSYVKGFAVGRTIFAAVALDWFGNKIADDEAVAAMTDNFAQLCAIWDEARAAAG' A
#
# COMPACT_ATOMS: atom_id res chain seq x y z
N ALA A 1 -7.75 10.49 0.66
CA ALA A 1 -7.01 11.41 -0.22
C ALA A 1 -6.86 12.86 0.28
N ALA A 2 -7.44 13.29 1.43
CA ALA A 2 -7.37 14.70 1.86
C ALA A 2 -5.92 15.21 2.06
N ALA A 3 -5.05 14.40 2.68
CA ALA A 3 -3.65 14.77 2.93
C ALA A 3 -2.84 15.05 1.65
N ALA A 4 -3.06 14.28 0.57
CA ALA A 4 -2.32 14.42 -0.69
C ALA A 4 -2.52 15.79 -1.37
N ARG A 5 -3.66 16.45 -1.12
CA ARG A 5 -3.98 17.75 -1.74
C ARG A 5 -3.23 18.93 -1.10
N HIS A 6 -2.60 18.73 0.06
CA HIS A 6 -1.82 19.78 0.73
C HIS A 6 -0.38 19.80 0.22
N SER A 7 0.12 21.00 -0.15
CA SER A 7 1.45 21.19 -0.75
C SER A 7 2.62 20.79 0.15
N TYR A 8 2.44 20.81 1.47
CA TYR A 8 3.45 20.42 2.45
C TYR A 8 3.55 18.91 2.66
N VAL A 9 2.51 18.14 2.34
CA VAL A 9 2.52 16.69 2.49
C VAL A 9 3.21 16.07 1.29
N LYS A 10 4.34 15.40 1.51
CA LYS A 10 5.18 14.84 0.44
C LYS A 10 4.95 13.35 0.18
N GLY A 11 4.17 12.68 1.02
CA GLY A 11 3.93 11.24 0.92
C GLY A 11 3.07 10.73 2.06
N PHE A 12 3.15 9.42 2.26
CA PHE A 12 2.41 8.69 3.28
C PHE A 12 3.30 7.60 3.88
N ALA A 13 2.94 7.14 5.08
CA ALA A 13 3.60 6.02 5.75
C ALA A 13 2.66 4.82 5.75
N VAL A 14 3.20 3.63 5.45
CA VAL A 14 2.47 2.36 5.46
C VAL A 14 3.20 1.33 6.31
N GLY A 15 2.45 0.35 6.80
CA GLY A 15 2.97 -0.76 7.57
C GLY A 15 1.94 -1.88 7.59
N ARG A 16 1.23 -2.04 8.70
CA ARG A 16 0.23 -3.12 8.87
C ARG A 16 -0.79 -3.22 7.72
N THR A 17 -1.14 -2.10 7.08
CA THR A 17 -2.05 -2.08 5.94
C THR A 17 -1.58 -2.94 4.76
N ILE A 18 -0.27 -3.05 4.51
CA ILE A 18 0.24 -3.84 3.37
C ILE A 18 0.56 -5.29 3.76
N PHE A 19 1.01 -5.53 5.00
CA PHE A 19 1.55 -6.84 5.38
C PHE A 19 0.73 -7.61 6.41
N ALA A 20 -0.13 -6.99 7.23
CA ALA A 20 -0.69 -7.69 8.40
C ALA A 20 -1.58 -8.87 8.02
N ALA A 21 -2.45 -8.71 7.01
CA ALA A 21 -3.29 -9.80 6.52
C ALA A 21 -2.45 -10.87 5.82
N VAL A 22 -1.53 -10.47 4.94
CA VAL A 22 -0.63 -11.37 4.22
C VAL A 22 0.22 -12.19 5.18
N ALA A 23 0.75 -11.58 6.24
CA ALA A 23 1.54 -12.25 7.27
C ALA A 23 0.73 -13.30 8.02
N LEU A 24 -0.56 -13.05 8.31
CA LEU A 24 -1.43 -14.05 8.96
C LEU A 24 -1.62 -15.27 8.06
N ASP A 25 -1.82 -15.08 6.77
CA ASP A 25 -2.01 -16.18 5.83
C ASP A 25 -0.70 -16.93 5.56
N TRP A 26 0.42 -16.21 5.48
CA TRP A 26 1.75 -16.79 5.34
C TRP A 26 2.16 -17.61 6.57
N PHE A 27 2.05 -17.06 7.79
CA PHE A 27 2.32 -17.81 9.02
C PHE A 27 1.35 -19.00 9.21
N GLY A 28 0.15 -18.91 8.64
CA GLY A 28 -0.82 -20.00 8.60
C GLY A 28 -0.52 -21.09 7.57
N ASN A 29 0.60 -21.01 6.83
CA ASN A 29 0.96 -21.87 5.70
C ASN A 29 -0.13 -21.95 4.61
N LYS A 30 -0.93 -20.89 4.45
CA LYS A 30 -2.00 -20.84 3.45
C LYS A 30 -1.51 -20.35 2.08
N ILE A 31 -0.44 -19.58 2.08
CA ILE A 31 0.20 -19.01 0.90
C ILE A 31 1.71 -19.22 0.99
N ALA A 32 2.36 -19.36 -0.16
CA ALA A 32 3.81 -19.46 -0.26
C ALA A 32 4.49 -18.09 -0.18
N ASP A 33 5.82 -18.10 -0.07
CA ASP A 33 6.64 -16.90 0.06
C ASP A 33 6.46 -15.94 -1.14
N ASP A 34 6.39 -16.49 -2.35
CA ASP A 34 6.21 -15.73 -3.59
C ASP A 34 4.82 -15.08 -3.66
N GLU A 35 3.77 -15.80 -3.25
CA GLU A 35 2.42 -15.27 -3.13
C GLU A 35 2.35 -14.15 -2.08
N ALA A 36 3.04 -14.30 -0.95
CA ALA A 36 3.10 -13.26 0.08
C ALA A 36 3.81 -11.98 -0.44
N VAL A 37 4.93 -12.13 -1.15
CA VAL A 37 5.64 -11.01 -1.77
C VAL A 37 4.78 -10.33 -2.83
N ALA A 38 4.11 -11.10 -3.69
CA ALA A 38 3.23 -10.57 -4.72
C ALA A 38 2.06 -9.77 -4.09
N ALA A 39 1.38 -10.34 -3.10
CA ALA A 39 0.26 -9.66 -2.44
C ALA A 39 0.68 -8.34 -1.76
N MET A 40 1.83 -8.32 -1.07
CA MET A 40 2.34 -7.08 -0.47
C MET A 40 2.74 -6.05 -1.53
N THR A 41 3.31 -6.50 -2.65
CA THR A 41 3.67 -5.64 -3.79
C THR A 41 2.44 -4.99 -4.40
N ASP A 42 1.40 -5.78 -4.66
CA ASP A 42 0.14 -5.29 -5.24
C ASP A 42 -0.56 -4.30 -4.31
N ASN A 43 -0.61 -4.60 -3.01
CA ASN A 43 -1.15 -3.68 -2.00
C ASN A 43 -0.42 -2.34 -2.00
N PHE A 44 0.91 -2.36 -2.09
CA PHE A 44 1.71 -1.14 -2.13
C PHE A 44 1.50 -0.37 -3.44
N ALA A 45 1.48 -1.06 -4.59
CA ALA A 45 1.24 -0.45 -5.90
C ALA A 45 -0.11 0.27 -5.96
N GLN A 46 -1.17 -0.32 -5.39
CA GLN A 46 -2.48 0.34 -5.30
C GLN A 46 -2.44 1.63 -4.48
N LEU A 47 -1.72 1.65 -3.36
CA LEU A 47 -1.57 2.85 -2.53
C LEU A 47 -0.81 3.95 -3.25
N CYS A 48 0.24 3.60 -4.01
CA CYS A 48 0.95 4.53 -4.88
C CYS A 48 0.03 5.12 -5.96
N ALA A 49 -0.75 4.29 -6.66
CA ALA A 49 -1.68 4.76 -7.69
C ALA A 49 -2.70 5.77 -7.13
N ILE A 50 -3.33 5.45 -6.00
CA ILE A 50 -4.29 6.34 -5.34
C ILE A 50 -3.63 7.65 -4.89
N TRP A 51 -2.38 7.59 -4.43
CA TRP A 51 -1.62 8.78 -4.05
C TRP A 51 -1.32 9.66 -5.26
N ASP A 52 -0.85 9.08 -6.35
CA ASP A 52 -0.51 9.80 -7.58
C ASP A 52 -1.73 10.46 -8.20
N GLU A 53 -2.86 9.75 -8.27
CA GLU A 53 -4.14 10.32 -8.69
C GLU A 53 -4.56 11.51 -7.82
N ALA A 54 -4.45 11.37 -6.49
CA ALA A 54 -4.80 12.44 -5.57
C ALA A 54 -3.86 13.65 -5.68
N ARG A 55 -2.59 13.43 -6.02
CA ARG A 55 -1.60 14.49 -6.29
C ARG A 55 -1.84 15.18 -7.63
N ALA A 56 -2.15 14.42 -8.67
CA ALA A 56 -2.47 14.95 -9.98
C ALA A 56 -3.72 15.83 -9.94
N ALA A 57 -4.75 15.42 -9.20
CA ALA A 57 -5.99 16.18 -9.03
C ALA A 57 -5.87 17.41 -8.10
N ALA A 58 -4.71 17.66 -7.52
CA ALA A 58 -4.45 18.82 -6.65
C ALA A 58 -3.57 19.89 -7.32
N GLY A 59 -2.98 19.59 -8.48
CA GLY A 59 -2.34 20.57 -9.37
C GLY A 59 -3.34 21.17 -10.33
#